data_AF-A0A7X6S2B9-F1
#
_entry.id   AF-A0A7X6S2B9-F1
#
_cell.length_a   1.000
_cell.length_b   1.000
_cell.length_c   1.000
_cell.angle_alpha   90.00
_cell.angle_beta   90.00
_cell.angle_gamma   90.00
#
_symmetry.space_group_name_H-M   'P 1'
#
loop_
_entity.id
_entity.type
_entity.pdbx_description
1 polymer ?
#
loop_
_entity_poly.entity_id
_entity_poly.type
_entity_poly.pdbx_seq_one_letter_code
_entity_poly.pdbx_strand_id
1 'polypeptide(L)'
;MGKSDKYFVEKYLGAPVDQDANGKYVIRAGANPSYWRIGKHTKGKFTNPGQIFLTEKNIPIAILRAEPLAFKDRHDVVALQRFTNESI
;
A
#
# COMPACT_ATOMS: atom_id res chain seq x y z
N MET A 1 24.43 9.96 -21.25
CA MET A 1 24.20 9.74 -19.80
C MET A 1 22.77 9.27 -19.58
N GLY A 2 22.54 8.03 -19.12
CA GLY A 2 21.20 7.57 -18.76
C GLY A 2 21.20 7.09 -17.31
N LYS A 3 20.92 7.99 -16.35
CA LYS A 3 20.66 7.53 -14.98
C LYS A 3 19.39 6.70 -15.03
N SER A 4 19.53 5.40 -14.83
CA SER A 4 18.38 4.50 -14.78
C SER A 4 17.51 4.91 -13.60
N ASP A 5 16.31 5.43 -13.86
CA ASP A 5 15.26 5.72 -12.88
C ASP A 5 14.69 4.46 -12.20
N LYS A 6 15.49 3.41 -12.06
CA LYS A 6 15.14 2.17 -11.40
C LYS A 6 15.18 2.42 -9.89
N TYR A 7 14.14 1.95 -9.22
CA TYR A 7 14.04 1.91 -7.77
C TYR A 7 13.61 0.49 -7.36
N PHE A 8 13.89 0.13 -6.11
CA PHE A 8 13.36 -1.10 -5.54
C PHE A 8 11.84 -1.02 -5.52
N VAL A 9 11.17 -2.05 -6.01
CA VAL A 9 9.71 -2.10 -6.04
C VAL A 9 9.26 -3.21 -5.11
N GLU A 10 8.39 -2.85 -4.18
CA GLU A 10 7.65 -3.78 -3.35
C GLU A 10 6.17 -3.67 -3.69
N LYS A 11 5.49 -4.81 -3.61
CA LYS A 11 4.04 -4.88 -3.62
C LYS A 11 3.54 -5.33 -2.26
N TYR A 12 2.34 -4.91 -1.92
CA TYR A 12 1.66 -5.17 -0.68
C TYR A 12 0.30 -5.76 -0.98
N LEU A 13 0.03 -6.93 -0.41
CA LEU A 13 -1.33 -7.43 -0.32
C LEU A 13 -2.02 -6.63 0.78
N GLY A 14 -3.12 -5.98 0.47
CA GLY A 14 -3.87 -5.18 1.43
C GLY A 14 -5.37 -5.40 1.35
N ALA A 15 -6.09 -4.92 2.35
CA ALA A 15 -7.56 -4.93 2.35
C ALA A 15 -8.10 -3.55 2.74
N PRO A 16 -9.18 -3.08 2.09
CA PRO A 16 -9.89 -1.88 2.51
C PRO A 16 -10.29 -1.95 3.99
N VAL A 17 -10.10 -0.83 4.69
CA VAL A 17 -10.56 -0.65 6.07
C VAL A 17 -11.58 0.48 6.13
N ASP A 18 -12.41 0.43 7.15
CA ASP A 18 -13.28 1.52 7.59
C ASP A 18 -12.90 1.90 9.02
N GLN A 19 -13.30 3.10 9.45
CA GLN A 19 -13.20 3.48 10.86
C GLN A 19 -14.49 3.09 11.57
N ASP A 20 -14.37 2.48 12.75
CA ASP A 20 -15.48 2.23 13.65
C ASP A 20 -15.94 3.52 14.35
N ALA A 21 -16.94 3.42 15.22
CA ALA A 21 -17.46 4.57 15.99
C ALA A 21 -16.42 5.24 16.91
N ASN A 22 -15.30 4.57 17.20
CA ASN A 22 -14.21 5.08 18.03
C ASN A 22 -13.04 5.63 17.18
N GLY A 23 -13.17 5.66 15.85
CA GLY A 23 -12.11 6.06 14.94
C GLY A 23 -11.04 4.98 14.71
N LYS A 24 -11.25 3.76 15.21
CA LYS A 24 -10.32 2.65 15.02
C LYS A 24 -10.55 2.02 13.66
N TYR A 25 -9.47 1.76 12.92
CA TYR A 25 -9.58 1.05 11.66
C TYR A 25 -9.90 -0.43 11.85
N VAL A 26 -10.86 -0.91 11.07
CA VAL A 26 -11.29 -2.30 11.01
C VAL A 26 -11.38 -2.74 9.56
N ILE A 27 -11.03 -4.00 9.28
CA ILE A 27 -11.13 -4.55 7.92
C ILE A 27 -12.59 -4.51 7.48
N ARG A 28 -12.84 -3.91 6.31
CA ARG A 28 -14.17 -3.83 5.74
C ARG A 28 -14.69 -5.24 5.45
N ALA A 29 -15.85 -5.58 6.00
CA ALA A 29 -16.48 -6.87 5.80
C ALA A 29 -16.77 -7.12 4.30
N GLY A 30 -16.42 -8.32 3.81
CA GLY A 30 -16.61 -8.71 2.42
C GLY A 30 -15.65 -8.06 1.41
N ALA A 31 -14.67 -7.27 1.88
CA ALA A 31 -13.67 -6.68 1.00
C ALA A 31 -12.65 -7.73 0.55
N ASN A 32 -12.41 -7.79 -0.76
CA ASN A 32 -11.39 -8.65 -1.33
C ASN A 32 -10.01 -7.98 -1.22
N PRO A 33 -8.98 -8.70 -0.73
CA PRO A 33 -7.64 -8.20 -0.78
C PRO A 33 -7.17 -7.95 -2.22
N SER A 34 -6.29 -6.98 -2.41
CA SER A 34 -5.67 -6.71 -3.71
C SER A 34 -4.19 -6.38 -3.54
N TYR A 35 -3.45 -6.33 -4.64
CA TYR A 35 -2.05 -5.91 -4.61
C TYR A 35 -1.92 -4.44 -4.98
N TRP A 36 -1.13 -3.72 -4.19
CA TRP A 36 -0.65 -2.38 -4.50
C TRP A 36 0.86 -2.36 -4.44
N ARG A 37 1.51 -1.36 -5.03
CA ARG A 37 2.97 -1.23 -4.98
C ARG A 37 3.42 0.16 -4.58
N ILE A 38 4.68 0.27 -4.17
CA ILE A 38 5.33 1.58 -4.14
C ILE A 38 5.57 2.12 -5.56
N GLY A 39 5.53 3.44 -5.66
CA GLY A 39 6.01 4.22 -6.78
C GLY A 39 7.23 5.06 -6.39
N LYS A 40 7.90 5.64 -7.39
CA LYS A 40 9.08 6.51 -7.22
C LYS A 40 8.82 7.69 -6.25
N HIS A 41 7.58 8.18 -6.20
CA HIS A 41 7.17 9.34 -5.40
C HIS A 41 6.26 8.97 -4.22
N THR A 42 6.15 7.67 -3.89
CA THR A 42 5.40 7.23 -2.72
C THR A 42 6.02 7.85 -1.47
N LYS A 43 5.17 8.49 -0.65
CA LYS A 43 5.61 9.11 0.61
C LYS A 43 5.52 8.11 1.76
N GLY A 44 6.45 8.22 2.71
CA GLY A 44 6.54 7.32 3.86
C GLY A 44 7.20 5.99 3.51
N LYS A 45 7.23 5.07 4.48
CA LYS A 45 7.82 3.73 4.34
C LYS A 45 6.94 2.70 5.04
N PHE A 46 6.97 1.48 4.51
CA PHE A 46 6.41 0.33 5.19
C PHE A 46 7.23 0.01 6.47
N THR A 47 6.54 -0.28 7.57
CA THR A 47 7.14 -0.66 8.85
C THR A 47 6.76 -2.07 9.26
N ASN A 48 5.48 -2.42 9.24
CA ASN A 48 4.98 -3.71 9.69
C ASN A 48 3.59 -4.03 9.13
N PRO A 49 3.20 -5.32 9.02
CA PRO A 49 1.82 -5.71 8.74
C PRO A 49 0.83 -5.05 9.71
N GLY A 50 -0.35 -4.70 9.22
CA GLY A 50 -1.37 -3.91 9.91
C GLY A 50 -1.27 -2.41 9.67
N GLN A 51 -0.12 -1.89 9.22
CA GLN A 51 0.05 -0.49 8.85
C GLN A 51 -0.88 -0.11 7.70
N ILE A 52 -1.38 1.12 7.71
CA ILE A 52 -2.31 1.65 6.71
C ILE A 52 -1.56 2.50 5.68
N PHE A 53 -1.92 2.34 4.41
CA PHE A 53 -1.60 3.29 3.36
C PHE A 53 -2.86 3.85 2.73
N LEU A 54 -2.73 4.99 2.05
CA LEU A 54 -3.79 5.58 1.26
C LEU A 54 -3.57 5.33 -0.23
N THR A 55 -4.66 5.00 -0.92
CA THR A 55 -4.73 5.01 -2.39
C THR A 55 -4.87 6.45 -2.92
N GLU A 56 -4.76 6.65 -4.23
CA GLU A 56 -4.95 7.96 -4.86
C GLU A 56 -6.31 8.61 -4.57
N LYS A 57 -7.34 7.80 -4.26
CA LYS A 57 -8.68 8.28 -3.87
C LYS A 57 -8.84 8.45 -2.35
N ASN A 58 -7.75 8.50 -1.60
CA ASN A 58 -7.72 8.53 -0.13
C ASN A 58 -8.44 7.35 0.55
N ILE A 59 -8.60 6.21 -0.14
CA ILE A 59 -9.16 5.01 0.48
C ILE A 59 -8.07 4.38 1.36
N PRO A 60 -8.33 4.16 2.66
CA PRO A 60 -7.38 3.51 3.56
C PRO A 60 -7.37 2.00 3.34
N ILE A 61 -6.17 1.44 3.24
CA ILE A 61 -5.91 0.03 3.02
C ILE A 61 -4.93 -0.45 4.10
N ALA A 62 -5.29 -1.50 4.84
CA ALA A 62 -4.37 -2.15 5.76
C ALA A 62 -3.48 -3.15 5.02
N ILE A 63 -2.17 -3.13 5.31
CA ILE A 63 -1.19 -4.05 4.72
C ILE A 63 -1.25 -5.39 5.42
N LEU A 64 -1.53 -6.46 4.68
CA LEU A 64 -1.55 -7.83 5.17
C LEU A 64 -0.19 -8.52 4.98
N ARG A 65 0.50 -8.21 3.87
CA ARG A 65 1.82 -8.79 3.53
C ARG A 65 2.58 -7.88 2.58
N ALA A 66 3.91 -7.89 2.67
CA ALA A 66 4.82 -7.28 1.70
C ALA A 66 5.57 -8.35 0.90
N GLU A 67 5.77 -8.12 -0.39
CA GLU A 67 6.49 -9.00 -1.32
C GLU A 67 7.34 -8.16 -2.27
N PRO A 68 8.57 -8.59 -2.63
CA PRO A 68 9.34 -7.92 -3.66
C PRO A 68 8.65 -8.04 -5.02
N LEU A 69 8.77 -7.00 -5.85
CA LEU A 69 8.27 -6.96 -7.22
C LEU A 69 9.42 -6.59 -8.17
N ALA A 70 9.60 -7.34 -9.25
CA ALA A 70 10.60 -6.97 -10.24
C ALA A 70 10.19 -5.65 -10.91
N PHE A 71 11.15 -4.74 -11.10
CA PHE A 71 10.86 -3.40 -11.65
C PHE A 71 10.12 -3.46 -13.01
N LYS A 72 10.40 -4.47 -13.84
CA LYS A 72 9.73 -4.64 -15.14
C LYS A 72 8.21 -4.86 -15.01
N ASP A 73 7.77 -5.54 -13.96
CA ASP A 73 6.38 -5.96 -13.72
C ASP A 73 5.59 -4.90 -12.91
N ARG A 74 6.22 -3.75 -12.62
CA ARG A 74 5.59 -2.68 -11.83
C ARG A 74 4.29 -2.17 -12.46
N HIS A 75 4.15 -2.19 -13.77
CA HIS A 75 2.96 -1.64 -14.43
C HIS A 75 1.72 -2.52 -14.29
N ASP A 76 1.88 -3.76 -13.86
CA ASP A 76 0.78 -4.70 -13.63
C ASP A 76 0.09 -4.47 -12.27
N VAL A 77 0.68 -3.62 -11.41
CA VAL A 77 0.20 -3.37 -10.06
C VAL A 77 -0.03 -1.87 -9.85
N VAL A 78 -1.19 -1.53 -9.28
CA VAL A 78 -1.56 -0.14 -8.98
C VAL A 78 -0.65 0.44 -7.89
N ALA A 79 -0.19 1.67 -8.09
CA ALA A 79 0.65 2.35 -7.10
C ALA A 79 -0.19 2.88 -5.93
N LEU A 80 0.34 2.77 -4.71
CA LEU A 80 -0.20 3.46 -3.54
C LEU A 80 0.33 4.90 -3.45
N GLN A 81 -0.42 5.78 -2.79
CA GLN A 81 -0.09 7.20 -2.69
C GLN A 81 0.92 7.46 -1.56
N ARG A 82 0.58 7.05 -0.34
CA ARG A 82 1.43 7.25 0.85
C ARG A 82 1.18 6.21 1.92
N PHE A 83 2.24 5.87 2.66
CA PHE A 83 2.11 5.18 3.95
C PHE A 83 1.70 6.18 5.03
N THR A 84 0.94 5.69 6.01
CA THR A 84 0.57 6.43 7.22
C THR A 84 1.32 5.85 8.43
N ASN A 85 1.22 6.51 9.58
CA ASN A 85 1.70 5.97 10.86
C ASN A 85 0.59 5.23 11.63
N GLU A 86 -0.57 5.00 11.00
CA GLU A 86 -1.72 4.34 11.61
C GLU A 86 -1.72 2.84 11.30
N SER A 87 -2.37 2.06 12.17
CA SER A 87 -2.55 0.61 12.02
C SER A 87 -3.89 0.15 12.61
N ILE A 88 -4.35 -1.02 12.17
CA ILE A 88 -5.53 -1.71 12.74
C ILE A 88 -5.26 -2.34 14.11
#